data_AF-A0AAP0M7L0-F1
#
_entry.id   AF-A0AAP0M7L0-F1
#
_cell.length_a   1.000
_cell.length_b   1.000
_cell.length_c   1.000
_cell.angle_alpha   90.00
_cell.angle_beta   90.00
_cell.angle_gamma   90.00
#
_symmetry.space_group_name_H-M   'P 1'
#
loop_
_entity.id
_entity.type
_entity.pdbx_description
1 polymer ?
#
loop_
_entity_poly.entity_id
_entity_poly.type
_entity_poly.pdbx_seq_one_letter_code
_entity_poly.pdbx_strand_id
1 'polypeptide(L)'
;MKKPLQRTKVVIRHLPPSLSQNDLLALFHDHFNDHYNWFYFRPGKSSYKDQMYSRAYEELKKHVNVFEFVELLNGHVFVNEKDSDYLEFLKVIAKLAENLPSAEIQMERKEVELSC
;
A
#
# COMPACT_ATOMS: atom_id res chain seq x y z
N MET A 1 -30.75 9.17 6.97
CA MET A 1 -29.40 8.86 6.45
C MET A 1 -28.45 8.71 7.63
N LYS A 2 -27.75 7.58 7.78
CA LYS A 2 -26.73 7.42 8.83
C LYS A 2 -25.53 8.30 8.44
N LYS A 3 -25.07 9.18 9.33
CA LYS A 3 -23.83 9.93 9.12
C LYS A 3 -22.70 8.90 8.91
N PRO A 4 -21.76 9.12 7.97
CA PRO A 4 -20.62 8.23 7.83
C PRO A 4 -19.89 8.18 9.18
N LEU A 5 -19.75 6.96 9.74
CA LEU A 5 -18.99 6.77 10.96
C LEU A 5 -17.56 7.22 10.67
N GLN A 6 -17.08 8.22 11.41
CA GLN A 6 -15.70 8.68 11.40
C GLN A 6 -14.81 7.59 12.00
N ARG A 7 -14.56 6.53 11.23
CA ARG A 7 -13.71 5.42 11.66
C ARG A 7 -12.27 5.88 11.69
N THR A 8 -11.60 5.54 12.79
CA THR A 8 -10.20 5.91 13.06
C THR A 8 -9.29 4.69 13.15
N LYS A 9 -9.87 3.49 13.25
CA LYS A 9 -9.13 2.23 13.39
C LYS A 9 -8.79 1.67 12.03
N VAL A 10 -7.51 1.36 11.83
CA VAL A 10 -6.97 0.77 10.61
C VAL A 10 -6.30 -0.55 10.95
N VAL A 11 -6.44 -1.52 10.05
CA VAL A 11 -5.77 -2.81 10.17
C VAL A 11 -5.07 -3.11 8.86
N ILE A 12 -3.74 -3.24 8.93
CA ILE A 12 -2.91 -3.63 7.81
C ILE A 12 -2.75 -5.15 7.86
N ARG A 13 -3.20 -5.83 6.81
CA ARG A 13 -3.21 -7.29 6.72
C ARG A 13 -2.31 -7.77 5.59
N HIS A 14 -1.97 -9.06 5.64
CA HIS A 14 -1.15 -9.71 4.62
C HIS A 14 0.24 -9.07 4.46
N LEU A 15 0.79 -8.53 5.54
CA LEU A 15 2.16 -8.04 5.53
C LEU A 15 3.13 -9.23 5.46
N PRO A 16 4.28 -9.08 4.79
CA PRO A 16 5.25 -10.15 4.71
C PRO A 16 5.68 -10.64 6.10
N PRO A 17 5.84 -11.95 6.30
CA PRO A 17 6.18 -12.53 7.60
C PRO A 17 7.57 -12.14 8.11
N SER A 18 8.47 -11.71 7.23
CA SER A 18 9.81 -11.19 7.60
C SER A 18 9.88 -9.67 7.73
N LEU A 19 8.82 -8.94 7.44
CA LEU A 19 8.77 -7.49 7.67
C LEU A 19 8.86 -7.21 9.17
N SER A 20 9.78 -6.35 9.59
CA SER A 20 9.89 -5.94 10.99
C SER A 20 8.92 -4.80 11.32
N GLN A 21 8.59 -4.65 12.60
CA GLN A 21 7.79 -3.52 13.08
C GLN A 21 8.44 -2.17 12.75
N ASN A 22 9.78 -2.09 12.85
CA ASN A 22 10.51 -0.84 12.64
C ASN A 22 10.49 -0.42 11.17
N ASP A 23 10.67 -1.36 10.25
CA ASP A 23 10.65 -1.08 8.81
C ASP A 23 9.26 -0.59 8.36
N LEU A 24 8.20 -1.19 8.93
CA LEU A 24 6.84 -0.73 8.69
C LEU A 24 6.63 0.70 9.22
N LEU A 25 7.08 0.99 10.45
CA LEU A 25 6.94 2.31 11.05
C LEU A 25 7.72 3.37 10.26
N ALA A 26 8.91 3.05 9.74
CA ALA A 26 9.72 3.99 8.97
C ALA A 26 8.99 4.60 7.75
N LEU A 27 7.97 3.92 7.21
CA LEU A 27 7.20 4.41 6.07
C LEU A 27 6.29 5.60 6.42
N PHE A 28 5.79 5.65 7.64
CA PHE A 28 4.70 6.57 8.00
C PHE A 28 4.89 7.27 9.34
N HIS A 29 5.84 6.85 10.17
CA HIS A 29 6.05 7.40 11.50
C HIS A 29 6.43 8.89 11.46
N ASP A 30 7.25 9.33 10.49
CA ASP A 30 7.58 10.75 10.32
C ASP A 30 6.37 11.59 9.88
N HIS A 31 5.47 11.01 9.09
CA HIS A 31 4.26 11.68 8.60
C HIS A 31 3.14 11.74 9.67
N PHE A 32 3.10 10.75 10.57
CA PHE A 32 2.00 10.56 11.54
C PHE A 32 2.45 10.55 13.01
N ASN A 33 3.63 11.09 13.34
CA ASN A 33 4.31 10.89 14.64
C ASN A 33 3.45 11.25 15.88
N ASP A 34 2.53 12.21 15.74
CA ASP A 34 1.61 12.62 16.82
C ASP A 34 0.14 12.27 16.55
N HIS A 35 -0.12 11.42 15.57
CA HIS A 35 -1.44 11.23 15.00
C HIS A 35 -2.09 9.89 15.32
N TYR A 36 -1.46 9.02 16.09
CA TYR A 36 -2.05 7.76 16.57
C TYR A 36 -2.21 7.72 18.10
N ASN A 37 -3.20 6.95 18.56
CA ASN A 37 -3.48 6.68 19.98
C ASN A 37 -2.80 5.41 20.45
N TRP A 38 -2.80 4.37 19.60
CA TRP A 38 -2.10 3.12 19.86
C TRP A 38 -1.68 2.47 18.54
N PHE A 39 -0.65 1.65 18.64
CA PHE A 39 -0.14 0.83 17.56
C PHE A 39 0.24 -0.54 18.12
N TYR A 40 -0.10 -1.60 17.41
CA TYR A 40 0.25 -2.97 17.76
C TYR A 40 0.63 -3.76 16.52
N PHE A 41 1.82 -4.33 16.53
CA PHE A 41 2.30 -5.20 15.46
C PHE A 41 2.27 -6.65 15.92
N ARG A 42 1.64 -7.50 15.12
CA ARG A 42 1.65 -8.94 15.28
C ARG A 42 2.59 -9.54 14.22
N PRO A 43 3.78 -10.03 14.62
CA PRO A 43 4.71 -10.64 13.69
C PRO A 43 4.12 -11.91 13.09
N GLY A 44 4.39 -12.10 11.81
CA GLY A 44 4.12 -13.32 11.08
C GLY A 44 5.13 -14.42 11.41
N LYS A 45 4.90 -15.60 10.85
CA LYS A 45 5.81 -16.74 10.89
C LYS A 45 5.84 -17.37 9.52
N SER A 46 7.04 -17.62 9.00
CA SER A 46 7.21 -18.41 7.78
C SER A 46 7.66 -19.81 8.17
N SER A 47 6.88 -20.82 7.81
CA SER A 47 7.24 -22.23 7.87
C SER A 47 7.05 -22.85 6.50
N TYR A 48 7.73 -23.95 6.23
CA TYR A 48 7.62 -24.70 4.96
C TYR A 48 6.18 -25.13 4.63
N LYS A 49 5.31 -25.28 5.65
CA LYS A 49 3.92 -25.73 5.49
C LYS A 49 2.88 -24.64 5.68
N ASP A 50 3.23 -23.55 6.36
CA ASP A 50 2.29 -22.48 6.73
C ASP A 50 3.00 -21.13 6.71
N GLN A 51 2.47 -20.23 5.89
CA GLN A 51 2.90 -18.84 5.87
C GLN A 51 1.89 -18.00 6.63
N MET A 52 2.24 -17.64 7.86
CA MET A 52 1.45 -16.74 8.69
C MET A 52 1.91 -15.31 8.44
N TYR A 53 1.10 -14.54 7.71
CA TYR A 53 1.38 -13.13 7.46
C TYR A 53 1.43 -12.30 8.75
N SER A 54 2.27 -11.27 8.72
CA SER A 54 2.28 -10.21 9.74
C SER A 54 1.01 -9.35 9.62
N ARG A 55 0.64 -8.68 10.72
CA ARG A 55 -0.47 -7.71 10.76
C ARG A 55 -0.11 -6.53 11.65
N ALA A 56 -0.60 -5.35 11.29
CA ALA A 56 -0.50 -4.17 12.15
C ALA A 56 -1.91 -3.64 12.44
N TYR A 57 -2.08 -3.14 13.65
CA TYR A 57 -3.30 -2.51 14.13
C TYR A 57 -2.94 -1.12 14.63
N GLU A 58 -3.71 -0.13 14.20
CA GLU A 58 -3.48 1.24 14.59
C GLU A 58 -4.82 1.97 14.78
N GLU A 59 -4.80 2.99 15.62
CA GLU A 59 -5.91 3.91 15.76
C GLU A 59 -5.41 5.33 15.64
N LEU A 60 -5.85 6.01 14.58
CA LEU A 60 -5.52 7.40 14.32
C LEU A 60 -6.41 8.33 15.15
N LYS A 61 -5.90 9.50 15.52
CA LYS A 61 -6.65 10.50 16.31
C LYS A 61 -7.80 11.13 15.54
N LYS A 62 -7.65 11.24 14.21
CA LYS A 62 -8.61 11.89 13.31
C LYS A 62 -8.90 10.99 12.12
N HIS A 63 -10.14 11.03 11.65
CA HIS A 63 -10.57 10.27 10.48
C HIS A 63 -9.95 10.78 9.18
N VAL A 64 -9.53 12.06 9.10
CA VAL A 64 -8.87 12.63 7.92
C VAL A 64 -7.57 11.89 7.62
N ASN A 65 -6.78 11.65 8.67
CA ASN A 65 -5.50 10.96 8.58
C ASN A 65 -5.63 9.50 8.11
N VAL A 66 -6.81 8.88 8.26
CA VAL A 66 -7.06 7.53 7.73
C VAL A 66 -7.02 7.53 6.21
N PHE A 67 -7.53 8.58 5.57
CA PHE A 67 -7.51 8.66 4.10
C PHE A 67 -6.08 8.85 3.59
N GLU A 68 -5.34 9.78 4.17
CA GLU A 68 -3.92 10.02 3.85
C GLU A 68 -3.09 8.74 4.06
N PHE A 69 -3.33 8.03 5.15
CA PHE A 69 -2.65 6.77 5.44
C PHE A 69 -2.96 5.67 4.40
N VAL A 70 -4.23 5.55 4.00
CA VAL A 70 -4.63 4.59 2.96
C VAL A 70 -3.99 4.93 1.63
N GLU A 71 -3.98 6.21 1.23
CA GLU A 71 -3.35 6.66 -0.01
C GLU A 71 -1.84 6.37 -0.02
N LEU A 72 -1.14 6.59 1.10
CA LEU A 72 0.28 6.30 1.24
C LEU A 72 0.61 4.81 1.04
N LEU A 73 -0.23 3.91 1.59
CA LEU A 73 0.00 2.47 1.51
C LEU A 73 -0.61 1.84 0.25
N ASN A 74 -1.51 2.52 -0.44
CA ASN A 74 -2.17 1.95 -1.59
C ASN A 74 -1.17 1.74 -2.73
N GLY A 75 -1.01 0.48 -3.16
CA GLY A 75 0.00 0.11 -4.16
C GLY A 75 1.42 -0.04 -3.61
N HIS A 76 1.65 0.16 -2.31
CA HIS A 76 2.96 -0.08 -1.71
C HIS A 76 3.27 -1.59 -1.67
N VAL A 77 4.36 -1.99 -2.32
CA VAL A 77 4.83 -3.38 -2.33
C VAL A 77 5.85 -3.55 -1.22
N PHE A 78 5.50 -4.32 -0.19
CA PHE A 78 6.44 -4.70 0.86
C PHE A 78 7.33 -5.83 0.35
N VAL A 79 8.63 -5.56 0.26
CA VAL A 79 9.61 -6.52 -0.22
C VAL A 79 10.36 -7.13 0.96
N ASN A 80 10.58 -8.43 0.91
CA ASN A 80 11.46 -9.10 1.86
C ASN A 80 12.90 -8.98 1.37
N GLU A 81 13.77 -8.35 2.16
CA GLU A 81 15.21 -8.20 1.85
C GLU A 81 15.94 -9.53 1.63
N LYS A 82 15.30 -10.66 1.97
CA LYS A 82 15.88 -12.00 1.88
C LYS A 82 15.96 -12.56 0.45
N ASP A 83 15.25 -11.99 -0.52
CA ASP A 83 15.34 -12.41 -1.92
C ASP A 83 16.00 -11.32 -2.77
N SER A 84 17.34 -11.27 -2.72
CA SER A 84 18.15 -10.39 -3.58
C SER A 84 17.79 -10.55 -5.05
N ASP A 85 17.52 -11.78 -5.49
CA ASP A 85 17.19 -12.11 -6.87
C ASP A 85 15.82 -11.55 -7.29
N TYR A 86 14.86 -11.52 -6.35
CA TYR A 86 13.57 -10.88 -6.56
C TYR A 86 13.69 -9.36 -6.61
N LEU A 87 14.55 -8.76 -5.77
CA LEU A 87 14.87 -7.33 -5.83
C LEU A 87 15.53 -6.95 -7.16
N GLU A 88 16.46 -7.79 -7.65
CA GLU A 88 17.10 -7.63 -8.96
C GLU A 88 16.05 -7.70 -10.08
N PHE A 89 15.18 -8.72 -10.05
CA PHE A 89 14.08 -8.88 -11.01
C PHE A 89 13.12 -7.68 -11.02
N LEU A 90 12.71 -7.19 -9.85
CA LEU A 90 11.84 -6.01 -9.75
C LEU A 90 12.50 -4.76 -10.35
N LYS A 91 13.81 -4.56 -10.13
CA LYS A 91 14.56 -3.45 -10.75
C LYS A 91 14.59 -3.57 -12.28
N VAL A 92 14.69 -4.79 -12.81
CA VAL A 92 14.64 -5.03 -14.26
C VAL A 92 13.27 -4.68 -14.83
N ILE A 93 12.17 -5.11 -14.18
CA ILE A 93 10.81 -4.77 -14.62
C ILE A 93 10.54 -3.26 -14.53
N ALA A 94 10.95 -2.60 -13.45
CA ALA A 94 10.77 -1.15 -13.30
C ALA A 94 11.50 -0.35 -14.39
N LYS A 95 12.73 -0.74 -14.76
CA LYS A 95 13.48 -0.13 -15.88
C LYS A 95 12.83 -0.37 -17.24
N LEU A 96 12.15 -1.49 -17.42
CA LEU A 96 11.42 -1.76 -18.66
C LEU A 96 10.18 -0.88 -18.79
N ALA A 97 9.51 -0.54 -17.67
CA ALA A 97 8.36 0.36 -17.68
C ALA A 97 8.71 1.79 -18.15
N GLU A 98 9.92 2.27 -17.91
CA GLU A 98 10.41 3.56 -18.42
C GLU A 98 10.73 3.54 -19.93
N ASN A 99 10.96 2.35 -20.50
CA ASN A 99 11.34 2.17 -21.91
C ASN A 99 10.20 1.65 -22.80
N LEU A 100 8.99 1.52 -22.24
CA LEU A 100 7.81 1.25 -23.05
C LEU A 100 7.37 2.58 -23.68
N PRO A 101 7.16 2.65 -25.02
CA PRO A 101 6.42 3.77 -25.57
C PRO A 101 5.07 3.77 -24.88
N SER A 102 4.77 4.82 -24.11
CA SER A 102 3.46 4.99 -23.48
C SER A 102 2.40 4.75 -24.55
N ALA A 103 1.48 3.81 -24.28
CA ALA A 103 0.36 3.60 -25.18
C ALA A 103 -0.38 4.93 -25.36
N GLU A 104 -0.46 5.42 -26.59
CA GLU A 104 -1.36 6.51 -26.95
C GLU A 104 -2.79 6.03 -26.66
N ILE A 105 -3.38 6.57 -25.59
CA ILE A 105 -4.81 6.46 -25.38
C ILE A 105 -5.47 7.34 -26.46
N GLN A 106 -5.86 6.72 -27.58
CA GLN A 106 -6.73 7.38 -28.55
C GLN A 106 -8.13 7.45 -27.93
N MET A 107 -8.49 8.65 -27.47
CA MET A 107 -9.88 8.97 -27.12
C MET A 107 -10.68 9.08 -28.42
N GLU A 108 -11.47 8.06 -28.77
CA GLU A 108 -12.56 8.24 -29.72
C GLU A 108 -13.61 9.17 -29.08
N ARG A 109 -13.57 10.44 -29.45
CA ARG A 109 -14.70 11.37 -29.33
C ARG A 109 -14.99 11.99 -30.69
N LYS A 110 -15.99 11.45 -31.39
CA LYS A 110 -17.05 12.25 -32.02
C LYS A 110 -18.17 11.35 -32.55
N GLU A 111 -19.22 11.17 -31.75
CA GLU A 111 -20.55 11.29 -32.32
C GLU A 111 -20.85 12.80 -32.49
N VAL A 112 -21.69 13.12 -33.48
CA VAL A 112 -22.22 14.44 -33.87
C VAL A 112 -21.43 15.15 -34.99
N GLU A 113 -21.72 14.81 -36.26
CA GLU A 113 -22.44 15.68 -37.23
C GLU A 113 -22.42 15.12 -38.67
N LEU A 114 -23.62 14.96 -39.26
CA LEU A 114 -24.02 14.87 -40.69
C LEU A 114 -25.23 13.92 -40.75
N SER A 115 -26.50 14.33 -40.62
CA SER A 115 -27.27 15.26 -41.46
C SER A 115 -26.93 15.17 -42.95
N CYS A 116 -27.47 14.14 -43.61
CA CYS A 116 -28.20 14.23 -44.88
C CYS A 116 -29.09 12.99 -44.99
#